data_AF-A0A8H2PUX2-F1
#
_entry.id   AF-A0A8H2PUX2-F1
#
_cell.length_a   1.000
_cell.length_b   1.000
_cell.length_c   1.000
_cell.angle_alpha   90.00
_cell.angle_beta   90.00
_cell.angle_gamma   90.00
#
_symmetry.space_group_name_H-M   'P 1'
#
loop_
_entity.id
_entity.type
_entity.pdbx_description
1 polymer ?
#
loop_
_entity_poly.entity_id
_entity_poly.type
_entity_poly.pdbx_seq_one_letter_code
_entity_poly.pdbx_strand_id
1 'polypeptide(L)' 'MNILGFVISLALFVGGIYMMGEAFYVEGLESVVFIGGILVTTLGVFIPIHIMKRINS' A
#
# COMPACT_ATOMS: atom_id res chain seq x y z
N MET A 1 -2.72 -14.31 -9.99
CA MET A 1 -1.92 -13.92 -8.82
C MET A 1 -1.60 -15.17 -8.01
N ASN A 2 -0.31 -15.44 -7.74
CA ASN A 2 0.07 -16.50 -6.80
C ASN A 2 -0.16 -16.02 -5.35
N ILE A 3 -0.16 -16.95 -4.40
CA ILE A 3 -0.42 -16.64 -2.98
C ILE A 3 0.56 -15.60 -2.42
N LEU A 4 1.82 -15.65 -2.85
CA LEU A 4 2.84 -14.70 -2.41
C LEU A 4 2.51 -13.26 -2.85
N GLY A 5 2.10 -13.07 -4.10
CA GLY A 5 1.67 -11.76 -4.60
C GLY A 5 0.45 -11.23 -3.84
N PHE A 6 -0.51 -12.09 -3.52
CA PHE A 6 -1.67 -11.69 -2.72
C PHE A 6 -1.26 -11.19 -1.33
N VAL A 7 -0.40 -11.94 -0.63
CA VAL A 7 0.06 -11.57 0.72
C VAL A 7 0.83 -10.26 0.71
N ILE A 8 1.70 -10.03 -0.28
CA ILE A 8 2.45 -8.78 -0.42
C ILE A 8 1.50 -7.60 -0.68
N SER A 9 0.53 -7.77 -1.59
CA SER A 9 -0.45 -6.72 -1.89
C SER A 9 -1.34 -6.40 -0.69
N LEU A 10 -1.75 -7.41 0.07
CA LEU A 10 -2.52 -7.24 1.30
C LEU A 10 -1.70 -6.52 2.38
N ALA A 11 -0.43 -6.89 2.54
CA ALA A 11 0.48 -6.25 3.49
C ALA A 11 0.70 -4.76 3.14
N LEU A 12 0.87 -4.43 1.86
CA LEU A 12 0.96 -3.03 1.40
C LEU A 12 -0.36 -2.29 1.66
N PHE A 13 -1.50 -2.90 1.40
CA PHE A 13 -2.79 -2.26 1.63
C PHE A 13 -3.02 -1.94 3.11
N VAL A 14 -2.89 -2.93 3.99
CA VAL A 14 -3.06 -2.77 5.44
C VAL A 14 -1.98 -1.87 6.03
N GLY A 15 -0.73 -2.03 5.59
CA GLY A 15 0.41 -1.22 6.02
C GLY A 15 0.25 0.25 5.64
N GLY A 16 -0.32 0.56 4.46
CA GLY A 16 -0.63 1.92 4.06
C GLY A 16 -1.73 2.55 4.92
N ILE A 17 -2.76 1.79 5.30
CA ILE A 17 -3.79 2.25 6.24
C ILE A 17 -3.20 2.54 7.62
N TYR A 18 -2.36 1.63 8.12
CA TYR A 18 -1.63 1.84 9.38
C TYR A 18 -0.75 3.11 9.30
N MET A 19 0.01 3.29 8.23
CA MET A 19 0.87 4.45 8.02
C MET A 19 0.08 5.78 8.00
N MET A 20 -1.14 5.79 7.43
CA MET A 20 -2.01 6.97 7.52
C MET A 20 -2.43 7.30 8.96
N GLY A 21 -2.62 6.29 9.83
CA GLY A 21 -2.89 6.50 11.25
C GLY A 21 -1.67 7.02 12.02
N GLU A 22 -0.47 6.57 11.66
CA GLU A 22 0.78 7.03 12.27
C GLU A 22 1.07 8.51 11.97
N ALA A 23 0.47 9.07 10.92
CA ALA A 23 0.66 10.47 10.53
C ALA A 23 0.37 11.46 11.67
N PHE A 24 -0.54 11.12 12.59
CA PHE A 24 -0.89 11.97 13.74
C PHE A 24 0.13 11.93 14.88
N TYR A 25 1.14 11.05 14.80
CA TYR A 25 2.20 10.90 15.80
C TYR A 25 3.58 11.33 15.28
N VAL A 26 3.67 11.83 14.03
CA VAL A 26 4.92 12.29 13.43
C VAL A 26 4.87 13.81 13.23
N GLU A 27 5.22 14.53 14.29
CA GLU A 27 5.19 15.98 14.35
C GLU A 27 6.06 16.62 13.25
N GLY A 28 5.46 17.54 12.48
CA GLY A 28 6.11 18.25 11.38
C GLY A 28 6.20 17.49 10.05
N LEU A 29 5.78 16.21 9.99
CA LEU A 29 5.74 15.41 8.76
C LEU A 29 4.38 14.73 8.54
N GLU A 30 3.33 15.19 9.21
CA GLU A 30 2.00 14.57 9.22
C GLU A 30 1.47 14.39 7.78
N SER A 31 1.54 15.45 6.98
CA SER A 31 1.11 15.42 5.58
C SER A 31 1.89 14.43 4.71
N VAL A 32 3.20 14.34 4.91
CA VAL A 32 4.09 13.45 4.14
C VAL A 32 3.79 11.98 4.49
N VAL A 33 3.64 11.68 5.78
CA VAL A 33 3.33 10.33 6.26
C VAL A 33 1.94 9.90 5.81
N PHE A 34 0.95 10.80 5.87
CA PHE A 34 -0.41 10.52 5.41
C PHE A 34 -0.46 10.26 3.90
N ILE A 35 0.14 11.14 3.09
CA ILE A 35 0.22 10.96 1.62
C ILE A 35 1.01 9.69 1.28
N GLY A 36 2.09 9.41 2.01
CA GLY A 36 2.85 8.16 1.89
C GLY A 36 1.97 6.93 2.12
N GLY A 37 1.15 6.94 3.17
CA GLY A 37 0.20 5.88 3.45
C GLY A 37 -0.86 5.71 2.35
N ILE A 38 -1.35 6.79 1.75
CA ILE A 38 -2.23 6.75 0.58
C ILE A 38 -1.54 6.05 -0.60
N LEU A 39 -0.30 6.45 -0.92
CA LEU A 39 0.46 5.86 -2.03
C LEU A 39 0.73 4.37 -1.81
N VAL A 40 1.11 3.98 -0.59
CA VAL A 40 1.34 2.58 -0.21
C VAL A 40 0.05 1.76 -0.31
N THR A 41 -1.07 2.29 0.18
CA THR A 41 -2.40 1.66 0.05
C THR A 41 -2.80 1.49 -1.42
N THR A 42 -2.56 2.54 -2.23
CA THR A 42 -2.85 2.53 -3.67
C THR A 42 -2.02 1.46 -4.39
N LEU A 43 -0.74 1.31 -4.04
CA LEU A 43 0.12 0.25 -4.58
C LEU A 43 -0.40 -1.15 -4.23
N GLY A 44 -0.87 -1.34 -2.99
CA GLY A 44 -1.50 -2.60 -2.56
C GLY A 44 -2.68 -3.04 -3.44
N VAL A 45 -3.46 -2.09 -3.96
CA VAL A 45 -4.57 -2.35 -4.91
C VAL A 45 -4.11 -2.39 -6.37
N PHE A 46 -3.15 -1.55 -6.75
CA PHE A 46 -2.66 -1.45 -8.13
C PHE A 46 -1.94 -2.72 -8.61
N ILE A 47 -1.06 -3.29 -7.77
CA ILE A 47 -0.27 -4.49 -8.09
C ILE A 47 -1.14 -5.68 -8.56
N PRO A 48 -2.15 -6.13 -7.80
CA PRO A 48 -2.96 -7.29 -8.19
C PRO A 48 -3.78 -7.03 -9.46
N ILE A 49 -4.27 -5.79 -9.64
CA ILE A 49 -5.16 -5.43 -10.76
C ILE A 49 -4.38 -5.25 -12.06
N HIS A 50 -3.26 -4.52 -12.03
CA HIS A 50 -2.57 -4.06 -13.24
C HIS A 50 -1.27 -4.81 -13.53
N ILE A 51 -0.47 -5.13 -12.50
CA ILE A 51 0.83 -5.78 -12.70
C ILE A 51 0.66 -7.29 -12.85
N MET A 52 -0.03 -7.92 -11.91
CA MET A 52 -0.13 -9.39 -11.90
C MET A 52 -1.00 -9.96 -13.02
N LYS A 53 -1.90 -9.14 -13.59
CA LYS A 53 -2.64 -9.50 -14.80
C LYS A 53 -1.74 -9.60 -16.04
N ARG A 54 -0.64 -8.84 -16.10
CA ARG A 54 0.30 -8.86 -17.23
C ARG A 54 1.42 -9.89 -17.10
N ILE A 55 1.82 -10.23 -15.88
CA ILE A 55 2.87 -11.25 -15.64
C ILE A 55 2.37 -12.67 -15.96
N ASN A 56 1.07 -12.91 -15.77
CA ASN A 56 0.44 -14.21 -15.99
C ASN A 56 -0.24 -14.34 -17.37
N SER A 57 -0.01 -13.41 -18.31
CA SER A 57 -0.57 -13.42 -19.67
C SER A 57 0.51 -13.72 -20.70
#